data_AF-A0A439D024-F1
#
_entry.id   AF-A0A439D024-F1
#
_cell.length_a   1.000
_cell.length_b   1.000
_cell.length_c   1.000
_cell.angle_alpha   90.00
_cell.angle_beta   90.00
_cell.angle_gamma   90.00
#
_symmetry.space_group_name_H-M   'P 1'
#
loop_
_entity.id
_entity.type
_entity.pdbx_description
1 polymer ?
#
loop_
_entity_poly.entity_id
_entity_poly.type
_entity_poly.pdbx_seq_one_letter_code
_entity_poly.pdbx_strand_id
1 'polypeptide(L)'
;MEVPLRSDQLYTPPPMAGHRLLWTLQGPLNSSVFVLPEDRNPDGAREPLLRQTPAGASWHPIAQEPMTHIPVASLTVKEAHLDEWQEEWHTINQEGFDEDVQPDPADFPPKFDPLVVRASSRDFVTVQDFVSAVHP
;
A
#
# COMPACT_ATOMS: atom_id res chain seq x y z
N MET A 1 -13.88 -22.91 15.32
CA MET A 1 -13.07 -22.24 16.35
C MET A 1 -11.92 -21.59 15.60
N GLU A 2 -12.08 -20.34 15.20
CA GLU A 2 -11.06 -19.60 14.44
C GLU A 2 -10.08 -18.99 15.43
N VAL A 3 -8.81 -19.37 15.31
CA VAL A 3 -7.73 -18.78 16.09
C VAL A 3 -7.36 -17.46 15.41
N PRO A 4 -7.43 -16.30 16.09
CA PRO A 4 -7.03 -15.05 15.46
C PRO A 4 -5.52 -15.07 15.20
N LEU A 5 -5.15 -14.80 13.95
CA LEU A 5 -3.74 -14.66 13.57
C LEU A 5 -3.15 -13.41 14.25
N ARG A 6 -1.96 -13.56 14.82
CA ARG A 6 -1.21 -12.45 15.44
C ARG A 6 -0.77 -11.43 14.39
N SER A 7 -0.82 -10.15 14.73
CA SER A 7 -0.51 -9.01 13.83
C SER A 7 0.90 -9.08 13.23
N ASP A 8 1.82 -9.70 13.96
CA ASP A 8 3.24 -9.95 13.66
C ASP A 8 3.48 -11.16 12.71
N GLN A 9 2.43 -11.90 12.35
CA GLN A 9 2.47 -13.02 11.38
C GLN A 9 1.87 -12.66 10.01
N LEU A 10 1.39 -11.43 9.82
CA LEU A 10 0.76 -10.98 8.56
C LEU A 10 1.73 -10.25 7.61
N TYR A 11 3.05 -10.50 7.73
CA TYR A 11 3.96 -10.20 6.62
C TYR A 11 3.76 -11.25 5.52
N THR A 12 2.60 -11.19 4.87
CA THR A 12 2.39 -11.88 3.60
C THR A 12 3.23 -11.14 2.58
N PRO A 13 4.27 -11.76 2.00
CA PRO A 13 4.93 -11.16 0.84
C PRO A 13 3.85 -10.87 -0.21
N PRO A 14 3.97 -9.75 -0.96
CA PRO A 14 3.12 -9.52 -2.11
C PRO A 14 3.15 -10.78 -3.00
N PRO A 15 2.05 -11.14 -3.67
CA PRO A 15 2.05 -12.21 -4.62
C PRO A 15 3.00 -11.82 -5.75
N MET A 16 3.38 -12.80 -6.55
CA MET A 16 4.19 -12.54 -7.75
C MET A 16 3.61 -11.42 -8.62
N ALA A 17 2.28 -11.22 -8.60
CA ALA A 17 1.62 -10.13 -9.31
C ALA A 17 2.09 -8.74 -8.86
N GLY A 18 2.15 -8.48 -7.54
CA GLY A 18 2.59 -7.20 -6.99
C GLY A 18 4.07 -6.93 -7.24
N HIS A 19 4.92 -7.96 -7.19
CA HIS A 19 6.35 -7.82 -7.49
C HIS A 19 6.67 -7.49 -8.95
N ARG A 20 5.69 -7.69 -9.83
CA ARG A 20 5.79 -7.33 -11.23
C ARG A 20 5.28 -5.93 -11.51
N LEU A 21 4.86 -5.16 -10.50
CA LEU A 21 4.48 -3.78 -10.68
C LEU A 21 5.69 -2.88 -10.54
N LEU A 22 5.94 -2.08 -11.58
CA LEU A 22 6.85 -0.94 -11.54
C LEU A 22 6.01 0.32 -11.51
N TRP A 23 6.21 1.14 -10.47
CA TRP A 23 5.37 2.29 -10.20
C TRP A 23 6.21 3.55 -10.01
N THR A 24 5.98 4.55 -10.87
CA THR A 24 6.51 5.91 -10.67
C THR A 24 5.60 6.72 -9.76
N LEU A 25 6.19 7.45 -8.82
CA LEU A 25 5.45 8.22 -7.81
C LEU A 25 4.51 9.29 -8.41
N GLN A 26 4.82 9.80 -9.61
CA GLN A 26 4.16 10.95 -10.20
C GLN A 26 3.54 10.64 -11.56
N GLY A 27 2.38 11.25 -11.81
CA GLY A 27 1.63 11.19 -13.06
C GLY A 27 0.32 10.40 -12.96
N PRO A 28 -0.52 10.42 -14.01
CA PRO A 28 -1.78 9.68 -14.03
C PRO A 28 -1.54 8.16 -14.12
N LEU A 29 -2.51 7.39 -13.65
CA LEU A 29 -2.38 5.93 -13.51
C LEU A 29 -1.99 5.21 -14.81
N ASN A 30 -2.55 5.64 -15.93
CA ASN A 30 -2.31 5.07 -17.26
C ASN A 30 -0.90 5.31 -17.80
N SER A 31 -0.10 6.18 -17.18
CA SER A 31 1.29 6.45 -17.57
C SER A 31 2.30 6.21 -16.45
N SER A 32 1.85 5.81 -15.26
CA SER A 32 2.70 5.78 -14.06
C SER A 32 2.83 4.39 -13.43
N VAL A 33 1.99 3.45 -13.83
CA VAL A 33 2.05 2.06 -13.35
C VAL A 33 2.25 1.13 -14.53
N PHE A 34 3.29 0.31 -14.43
CA PHE A 34 3.72 -0.62 -15.44
C PHE A 34 3.83 -2.04 -14.87
N VAL A 35 3.69 -3.01 -15.75
CA VAL A 35 3.82 -4.44 -15.51
C VAL A 35 5.13 -4.89 -16.13
N LEU A 36 5.95 -5.53 -15.31
CA LEU A 36 7.18 -6.20 -15.69
C LEU A 36 6.86 -7.63 -16.18
N PRO A 37 7.57 -8.13 -17.19
CA PRO A 37 7.35 -9.48 -17.71
C PRO A 37 7.80 -10.56 -16.72
N GLU A 38 8.80 -10.23 -15.90
CA GLU A 38 9.39 -11.11 -14.89
C GLU A 38 9.37 -10.42 -13.51
N ASP A 39 9.46 -11.22 -12.45
CA ASP A 39 9.53 -10.74 -11.06
C ASP A 39 10.78 -9.86 -10.87
N ARG A 40 10.59 -8.63 -10.37
CA ARG A 40 11.67 -7.71 -9.96
C ARG A 40 12.75 -7.46 -11.02
N ASN A 41 12.41 -7.53 -12.31
CA ASN A 41 13.33 -7.23 -13.40
C ASN A 41 13.00 -5.86 -14.04
N PRO A 42 13.62 -4.75 -13.57
CA PRO A 42 13.31 -3.41 -14.05
C PRO A 42 13.82 -3.13 -15.47
N ASP A 43 14.78 -3.93 -15.97
CA ASP A 43 15.39 -3.76 -17.29
C ASP A 43 14.58 -4.42 -18.42
N GLY A 44 13.56 -5.22 -18.05
CA GLY A 44 12.66 -5.89 -18.98
C GLY A 44 11.72 -4.95 -19.74
N ALA A 45 11.16 -5.44 -20.85
CA ALA A 45 10.16 -4.71 -21.62
C ALA A 45 8.88 -4.50 -20.78
N ARG A 46 8.57 -3.25 -20.43
CA ARG A 46 7.44 -2.88 -19.59
C ARG A 46 6.15 -2.67 -20.37
N GLU A 47 5.03 -3.11 -19.80
CA GLU A 47 3.69 -2.87 -20.32
C GLU A 47 2.89 -1.95 -19.40
N PRO A 48 2.05 -1.04 -19.91
CA PRO A 48 1.18 -0.23 -19.05
C PRO A 48 0.12 -1.10 -18.33
N LEU A 49 -0.08 -0.85 -17.03
CA LEU A 49 -1.13 -1.52 -16.24
C LEU A 49 -2.54 -1.13 -16.72
N LEU A 50 -2.71 0.13 -17.13
CA LEU A 50 -3.95 0.65 -17.68
C LEU A 50 -3.69 1.29 -19.04
N ARG A 51 -4.26 0.70 -20.10
CA ARG A 51 -4.18 1.24 -21.46
C ARG A 51 -5.41 2.10 -21.74
N GLN A 52 -5.20 3.30 -22.25
CA GLN A 52 -6.28 4.06 -22.87
C GLN A 52 -6.44 3.62 -24.33
N THR A 53 -7.66 3.27 -24.70
CA THR A 53 -8.04 2.85 -26.06
C THR A 53 -9.16 3.75 -26.57
N PRO A 54 -9.40 3.80 -27.90
CA PRO A 54 -10.53 4.53 -28.46
C PRO A 54 -11.90 4.06 -27.92
N ALA A 55 -11.99 2.82 -27.44
CA ALA A 55 -13.20 2.24 -26.85
C ALA A 55 -13.30 2.45 -25.32
N GLY A 56 -12.33 3.12 -24.69
CA GLY A 56 -12.28 3.34 -23.25
C GLY A 56 -11.01 2.80 -22.60
N ALA A 57 -11.04 2.59 -21.29
CA ALA A 57 -9.90 2.10 -20.53
C ALA A 57 -9.86 0.56 -20.52
N SER A 58 -8.66 -0.01 -20.71
CA SER A 58 -8.43 -1.45 -20.70
C SER A 58 -7.34 -1.78 -19.69
N TRP A 59 -7.71 -2.56 -18.67
CA TRP A 59 -6.79 -3.03 -17.64
C TRP A 59 -5.97 -4.23 -18.13
N HIS A 60 -4.70 -4.26 -17.76
CA HIS A 60 -3.85 -5.43 -17.95
C HIS A 60 -4.41 -6.64 -17.16
N PRO A 61 -4.31 -7.89 -17.65
CA PRO A 61 -4.86 -9.07 -16.97
C PRO A 61 -4.44 -9.23 -15.51
N ILE A 62 -3.19 -8.88 -15.20
CA ILE A 62 -2.63 -8.89 -13.83
C ILE A 62 -3.45 -8.04 -12.84
N ALA A 63 -4.18 -7.03 -13.32
CA ALA A 63 -5.03 -6.18 -12.49
C ALA A 63 -6.13 -6.97 -11.76
N GLN A 64 -6.49 -8.14 -12.28
CA GLN A 64 -7.51 -9.05 -11.73
C GLN A 64 -6.93 -10.14 -10.83
N GLU A 65 -5.60 -10.24 -10.71
CA GLU A 65 -4.93 -11.18 -9.83
C GLU A 65 -4.99 -10.71 -8.37
N PRO A 66 -4.93 -11.65 -7.40
CA PRO A 66 -4.91 -11.28 -5.99
C PRO A 66 -3.69 -10.40 -5.67
N MET A 67 -3.88 -9.45 -4.75
CA MET A 67 -2.83 -8.54 -4.26
C MET A 67 -2.00 -9.16 -3.11
N THR A 68 -2.38 -10.32 -2.60
CA THR A 68 -1.67 -11.09 -1.57
C THR A 68 -1.49 -12.55 -2.00
N HIS A 69 -0.46 -13.24 -1.50
CA HIS A 69 -0.30 -14.68 -1.74
C HIS A 69 -1.48 -15.51 -1.19
N ILE A 70 -1.95 -15.14 0.01
CA ILE A 70 -3.17 -15.69 0.62
C ILE A 70 -4.28 -14.66 0.35
N PRO A 71 -5.27 -14.95 -0.51
CA PRO A 71 -6.32 -14.00 -0.83
C PRO A 71 -7.11 -13.56 0.41
N VAL A 72 -7.26 -12.25 0.60
CA VAL A 72 -8.02 -11.65 1.71
C VAL A 72 -9.00 -10.60 1.19
N ALA A 73 -10.14 -10.44 1.87
CA ALA A 73 -11.19 -9.49 1.48
C ALA A 73 -10.84 -8.02 1.79
N SER A 74 -9.83 -7.78 2.63
CA SER A 74 -9.38 -6.43 2.99
C SER A 74 -7.90 -6.40 3.33
N LEU A 75 -7.24 -5.29 3.01
CA LEU A 75 -5.86 -4.97 3.36
C LEU A 75 -5.80 -3.63 4.09
N THR A 76 -5.02 -3.58 5.17
CA THR A 76 -4.65 -2.32 5.82
C THR A 76 -3.26 -1.94 5.35
N VAL A 77 -3.16 -0.82 4.65
CA VAL A 77 -1.90 -0.26 4.16
C VAL A 77 -1.39 0.74 5.18
N LYS A 78 -0.18 0.48 5.67
CA LYS A 78 0.54 1.34 6.62
C LYS A 78 1.84 1.80 5.99
N GLU A 79 2.25 3.01 6.32
CA GLU A 79 3.61 3.49 6.11
C GLU A 79 4.24 3.59 7.50
N ALA A 80 5.40 2.96 7.69
CA ALA A 80 5.96 2.75 9.02
C ALA A 80 6.29 4.08 9.73
N HIS A 81 6.87 5.05 9.02
CA HIS A 81 7.17 6.36 9.58
C HIS A 81 5.90 7.14 9.95
N LEU A 82 4.81 6.99 9.19
CA LEU A 82 3.53 7.61 9.55
C LEU A 82 2.85 6.92 10.73
N ASP A 83 2.99 5.59 10.88
CA ASP A 83 2.48 4.81 12.02
C ASP A 83 3.26 5.16 13.31
N GLU A 84 4.57 5.40 13.19
CA GLU A 84 5.49 5.71 14.27
C GLU A 84 5.65 7.23 14.53
N TRP A 85 5.12 8.08 13.65
CA TRP A 85 5.32 9.54 13.66
C TRP A 85 5.06 10.18 15.03
N GLN A 86 4.02 9.74 15.74
CA GLN A 86 3.68 10.31 17.04
C GLN A 86 4.76 10.02 18.11
N GLU A 87 5.37 8.84 18.04
CA GLU A 87 6.45 8.42 18.95
C GLU A 87 7.78 9.06 18.57
N GLU A 88 8.06 9.17 17.27
CA GLU A 88 9.24 9.89 16.76
C GLU A 88 9.18 11.38 17.09
N TRP A 89 8.01 12.03 16.94
CA TRP A 89 7.81 13.43 17.30
C TRP A 89 8.19 13.68 18.75
N HIS A 90 7.76 12.80 19.66
CA HIS A 90 8.08 12.92 21.07
C HIS A 90 9.59 12.86 21.29
N THR A 91 10.27 11.87 20.70
CA THR A 91 11.72 11.71 20.80
C THR A 91 12.49 12.92 20.25
N ILE A 92 12.05 13.47 19.11
CA ILE A 92 12.70 14.62 18.47
C ILE A 92 12.50 15.92 19.27
N ASN A 93 11.34 16.11 19.89
CA ASN A 93 11.03 17.35 20.60
C ASN A 93 11.40 17.30 22.09
N GLN A 94 11.75 16.13 22.63
CA GLN A 94 12.22 15.96 24.01
C GLN A 94 13.44 16.82 24.37
N GLU A 95 14.33 17.15 23.44
CA GLU A 95 15.49 18.03 23.72
C GLU A 95 15.10 19.48 24.06
N GLY A 96 13.83 19.87 23.86
CA GLY A 96 13.28 21.17 24.23
C GLY A 96 12.42 21.19 25.50
N PHE A 97 12.13 20.03 26.08
CA PHE A 97 11.34 19.91 27.31
C PHE A 97 12.25 19.68 28.51
N ASP A 98 11.94 20.32 29.63
CA ASP A 98 12.54 19.99 30.92
C ASP A 98 12.24 18.50 31.20
N GLU A 99 13.23 17.71 31.63
CA GLU A 99 13.09 16.26 31.83
C GLU A 99 11.96 15.91 32.84
N ASP A 100 11.59 16.88 33.67
CA ASP A 100 10.52 16.82 34.66
C ASP A 100 9.11 17.18 34.12
N VAL A 101 9.00 17.64 32.86
CA VAL A 101 7.74 18.05 32.23
C VAL A 101 7.30 17.01 31.21
N GLN A 102 6.28 16.23 31.58
CA GLN A 102 5.60 15.36 30.61
C GLN A 102 4.77 16.20 29.63
N PRO A 103 4.86 15.94 28.31
CA PRO A 103 4.04 16.65 27.33
C PRO A 103 2.56 16.32 27.52
N ASP A 104 1.69 17.32 27.31
CA ASP A 104 0.25 17.10 27.34
C ASP A 104 -0.13 16.18 26.16
N PRO A 105 -0.93 15.11 26.36
CA PRO A 105 -1.51 14.30 25.28
C PRO A 105 -2.14 15.13 24.14
N ALA A 106 -2.63 16.34 24.42
CA ALA A 106 -3.18 17.26 23.44
C ALA A 106 -2.12 17.91 22.51
N ASP A 107 -0.84 17.95 22.93
CA ASP A 107 0.25 18.52 22.14
C ASP A 107 0.81 17.53 21.12
N PHE A 108 0.50 16.24 21.24
CA PHE A 108 0.96 15.25 20.29
C PHE A 108 0.29 15.45 18.93
N PRO A 109 1.04 15.23 17.82
CA PRO A 109 0.43 15.22 16.51
C PRO A 109 -0.65 14.13 16.42
N PRO A 110 -1.66 14.30 15.56
CA PRO A 110 -2.66 13.29 15.33
C PRO A 110 -2.02 12.00 14.80
N LYS A 111 -2.57 10.85 15.20
CA LYS A 111 -2.18 9.58 14.60
C LYS A 111 -2.58 9.53 13.13
N PHE A 112 -1.74 8.92 12.33
CA PHE A 112 -2.07 8.60 10.95
C PHE A 112 -3.17 7.54 10.93
N ASP A 113 -4.24 7.80 10.18
CA ASP A 113 -5.29 6.81 9.91
C ASP A 113 -4.85 5.92 8.74
N PRO A 114 -4.65 4.60 8.94
CA PRO A 114 -4.24 3.71 7.88
C PRO A 114 -5.26 3.60 6.75
N LEU A 115 -4.78 3.46 5.52
CA LEU A 115 -5.65 3.24 4.37
C LEU A 115 -6.16 1.79 4.36
N VAL A 116 -7.48 1.62 4.36
CA VAL A 116 -8.12 0.30 4.25
C VAL A 116 -8.61 0.07 2.83
N VAL A 117 -7.96 -0.87 2.14
CA VAL A 117 -8.39 -1.34 0.82
C VAL A 117 -9.34 -2.52 1.00
N ARG A 118 -10.48 -2.49 0.30
CA ARG A 118 -11.49 -3.55 0.32
C ARG A 118 -11.68 -4.11 -1.07
N ALA A 119 -11.96 -5.41 -1.16
CA ALA A 119 -12.30 -6.04 -2.43
C ALA A 119 -13.55 -5.39 -3.02
N SER A 120 -13.48 -4.92 -4.27
CA SER A 120 -14.59 -4.20 -4.89
C SER A 120 -15.73 -5.11 -5.34
N SER A 121 -15.40 -6.31 -5.83
CA SER A 121 -16.34 -7.18 -6.54
C SER A 121 -16.03 -8.68 -6.43
N ARG A 122 -14.90 -9.05 -5.81
CA ARG A 122 -14.44 -10.43 -5.65
C ARG A 122 -14.32 -10.77 -4.16
N ASP A 123 -14.05 -12.04 -3.89
CA ASP A 123 -13.78 -12.55 -2.53
C ASP A 123 -12.44 -12.06 -1.97
N PHE A 124 -11.61 -11.39 -2.78
CA PHE A 124 -10.29 -10.91 -2.40
C PHE A 124 -9.92 -9.58 -3.07
N VAL A 125 -9.01 -8.85 -2.42
CA VAL A 125 -8.42 -7.59 -2.93
C VAL A 125 -7.55 -7.89 -4.15
N THR A 126 -7.87 -7.26 -5.27
CA THR A 126 -7.11 -7.37 -6.52
C THR A 126 -6.01 -6.31 -6.63
N VAL A 127 -5.08 -6.49 -7.58
CA VAL A 127 -4.11 -5.44 -7.95
C VAL A 127 -4.82 -4.13 -8.33
N GLN A 128 -5.93 -4.21 -9.07
CA GLN A 128 -6.72 -3.05 -9.42
C GLN A 128 -7.24 -2.31 -8.18
N ASP A 129 -7.87 -3.04 -7.25
CA ASP A 129 -8.44 -2.46 -6.02
C ASP A 129 -7.36 -1.72 -5.23
N PHE A 130 -6.18 -2.34 -5.10
CA PHE A 130 -5.06 -1.76 -4.37
C PHE A 130 -4.49 -0.52 -5.05
N VAL A 131 -4.16 -0.62 -6.34
CA VAL A 131 -3.53 0.47 -7.07
C VAL A 131 -4.48 1.66 -7.20
N SER A 132 -5.78 1.44 -7.42
CA SER A 132 -6.77 2.51 -7.45
C SER A 132 -6.98 3.20 -6.10
N ALA A 133 -6.70 2.53 -4.99
CA ALA A 133 -6.80 3.12 -3.65
C ALA A 133 -5.53 3.85 -3.22
N VAL A 134 -4.36 3.33 -3.60
CA VAL A 134 -3.05 3.84 -3.16
C VAL A 134 -2.49 4.92 -4.10
N HIS A 135 -2.92 4.94 -5.38
CA HIS A 135 -2.45 5.94 -6.33
C HIS A 135 -3.09 7.32 -6.11
N PRO A 136 -2.30 8.40 -6.04
CA PRO A 136 -2.81 9.77 -5.88
C PRO A 136 -3.58 10.30 -7.09
#